data_AF-A0A9K3IZB2-F1
#
_entry.id   AF-A0A9K3IZB2-F1
#
_cell.length_a   1.000
_cell.length_b   1.000
_cell.length_c   1.000
_cell.angle_alpha   90.00
_cell.angle_beta   90.00
_cell.angle_gamma   90.00
#
_symmetry.space_group_name_H-M   'P 1'
#
loop_
_entity.id
_entity.type
_entity.pdbx_description
1 polymer ?
#
loop_
_entity_poly.entity_id
_entity_poly.type
_entity_poly.pdbx_seq_one_letter_code
_entity_poly.pdbx_strand_id
1 'polypeptide(L)'
;MSSNHGVNQANSSNSNKRSYRNMNTEFSMPYHKGIPDFNNNNGSSATTNTIKINCIFNFNKRKDLIDKWNTEISQIIQTNPEEFSHAKALLLLVEHKSVVVIQDFIKGTTWNEDLHGEDLFDQIINAIYMMFLVLDFMTDKDQESQKLLEKARQNLAKAQLCDICLLDDFTCFYETNLYKLSSGEFHSWIDAYLMKIPIFGEKAKERWNREKNHLTMHSLGFATKIVKE
;
A
#
# COMPACT_ATOMS: atom_id res chain seq x y z
N MET A 1 5.77 68.20 17.46
CA MET A 1 4.75 67.45 18.23
C MET A 1 3.56 67.20 17.31
N SER A 2 3.13 65.95 17.25
CA SER A 2 1.82 65.44 16.82
C SER A 2 1.39 65.52 15.35
N SER A 3 1.31 64.31 14.79
CA SER A 3 0.68 63.84 13.56
C SER A 3 -0.85 64.03 13.53
N ASN A 4 -1.45 64.13 12.33
CA ASN A 4 -2.42 63.12 11.81
C ASN A 4 -3.17 63.56 10.54
N HIS A 5 -3.46 62.54 9.71
CA HIS A 5 -4.58 62.35 8.75
C HIS A 5 -4.81 63.38 7.63
N GLY A 6 -5.10 63.04 6.38
CA GLY A 6 -5.36 61.77 5.71
C GLY A 6 -6.02 62.04 4.32
N VAL A 7 -6.07 60.99 3.49
CA VAL A 7 -7.10 60.70 2.47
C VAL A 7 -7.06 61.43 1.11
N ASN A 8 -6.67 60.63 0.10
CA ASN A 8 -7.25 60.39 -1.24
C ASN A 8 -7.59 61.57 -2.16
N GLN A 9 -7.03 61.52 -3.38
CA GLN A 9 -7.82 61.38 -4.62
C GLN A 9 -6.88 61.16 -5.82
N ALA A 10 -7.09 60.07 -6.56
CA ALA A 10 -6.84 60.03 -8.00
C ALA A 10 -7.61 58.86 -8.62
N ASN A 11 -8.76 59.18 -9.20
CA ASN A 11 -9.51 58.31 -10.11
C ASN A 11 -9.00 58.52 -11.55
N SER A 12 -8.71 57.41 -12.23
CA SER A 12 -8.93 57.16 -13.67
C SER A 12 -8.15 58.06 -14.68
N SER A 13 -7.63 57.64 -15.83
CA SER A 13 -7.79 56.44 -16.66
C SER A 13 -6.68 56.45 -17.74
N ASN A 14 -6.35 55.24 -18.23
CA ASN A 14 -5.91 54.91 -19.60
C ASN A 14 -4.68 55.60 -20.23
N SER A 15 -3.62 54.83 -20.49
CA SER A 15 -3.50 54.07 -21.75
C SER A 15 -2.08 53.54 -22.00
N ASN A 16 -2.04 52.28 -22.44
CA ASN A 16 -1.09 51.67 -23.38
C ASN A 16 0.41 51.89 -23.19
N LYS A 17 1.09 50.88 -22.63
CA LYS A 17 2.36 50.40 -23.19
C LYS A 17 2.50 48.90 -22.95
N ARG A 18 2.57 48.16 -24.08
CA ARG A 18 2.80 46.72 -24.18
C ARG A 18 4.06 46.34 -23.40
N SER A 19 3.91 45.53 -22.35
CA SER A 19 5.01 44.83 -21.71
C SER A 19 4.86 43.35 -22.01
N TYR A 20 5.78 42.83 -22.81
CA TYR A 20 5.97 41.41 -23.00
C TYR A 20 6.35 40.80 -21.64
N ARG A 21 5.38 40.18 -20.98
CA ARG A 21 5.66 39.30 -19.84
C ARG A 21 6.29 38.02 -20.38
N ASN A 22 7.61 37.94 -20.25
CA ASN A 22 8.32 36.66 -20.17
C ASN A 22 7.69 35.88 -19.02
N MET A 23 6.82 34.93 -19.34
CA MET A 23 6.45 33.87 -18.42
C MET A 23 7.63 32.90 -18.36
N ASN A 24 8.56 33.16 -17.44
CA ASN A 24 9.34 32.08 -16.86
C ASN A 24 8.38 31.28 -15.99
N THR A 25 7.71 30.29 -16.57
CA THR A 25 7.06 29.24 -15.79
C THR A 25 8.16 28.43 -15.15
N GLU A 26 8.61 28.85 -13.95
CA GLU A 26 9.28 27.94 -13.03
C GLU A 26 8.33 26.77 -12.79
N PHE A 27 8.71 25.61 -13.32
CA PHE A 27 8.04 24.36 -13.05
C PHE A 27 8.24 24.04 -11.57
N SER A 28 7.25 24.39 -10.74
CA SER A 28 7.20 23.96 -9.35
C SER A 28 6.64 22.54 -9.33
N MET A 29 7.48 21.58 -8.90
CA MET A 29 7.03 20.22 -8.63
C MET A 29 5.88 20.23 -7.60
N PRO A 30 4.82 19.42 -7.77
CA PRO A 30 3.75 19.32 -6.78
C PRO A 30 4.32 18.88 -5.43
N TYR A 31 4.04 19.65 -4.39
CA TYR A 31 4.37 19.28 -3.02
C TYR A 31 3.53 18.06 -2.63
N HIS A 32 4.15 16.88 -2.59
CA HIS A 32 3.52 15.70 -2.00
C HIS A 32 3.36 15.94 -0.50
N LYS A 33 2.12 16.20 -0.05
CA LYS A 33 1.79 15.99 1.36
C LYS A 33 2.01 14.51 1.65
N GLY A 34 3.08 14.20 2.37
CA GLY A 34 3.31 12.88 2.92
C GLY A 34 2.10 12.40 3.74
N ILE A 35 1.96 11.08 3.83
CA ILE A 35 0.96 10.41 4.65
C ILE A 35 1.04 10.99 6.07
N PRO A 36 -0.06 11.41 6.70
CA PRO A 36 -0.01 11.97 8.04
C PRO A 36 0.47 10.90 9.02
N ASP A 37 1.62 11.16 9.64
CA ASP A 37 2.10 10.39 10.79
C ASP A 37 1.10 10.55 11.95
N PHE A 38 0.36 9.48 12.22
CA PHE A 38 -0.34 9.32 13.49
C PHE A 38 0.69 9.04 14.58
N ASN A 39 1.41 10.09 15.02
CA ASN A 39 1.96 10.24 16.37
C ASN A 39 2.66 11.60 16.49
N ASN A 40 1.87 12.63 16.76
CA ASN A 40 2.38 13.88 17.31
C ASN A 40 3.02 13.60 18.67
N ASN A 41 4.33 13.83 18.79
CA ASN A 41 4.89 14.74 19.79
C ASN A 41 6.36 15.04 19.51
N ASN A 42 6.58 16.28 19.06
CA ASN A 42 7.77 17.14 19.19
C ASN A 42 9.11 16.64 18.61
N GLY A 43 9.57 17.38 17.60
CA GLY A 43 10.78 17.10 16.84
C GLY A 43 12.07 17.12 17.66
N SER A 44 12.84 16.06 17.50
CA SER A 44 14.30 16.11 17.32
C SER A 44 14.78 14.76 16.78
N SER A 45 15.55 14.80 15.69
CA SER A 45 16.26 13.68 15.06
C SER A 45 15.39 12.69 14.29
N ALA A 46 15.80 12.40 13.05
CA ALA A 46 15.31 11.29 12.26
C ALA A 46 15.34 10.01 13.11
N THR A 47 14.18 9.58 13.61
CA THR A 47 14.05 8.30 14.27
C THR A 47 14.20 7.25 13.18
N THR A 48 15.40 6.68 13.08
CA THR A 48 15.61 5.43 12.35
C THR A 48 14.59 4.43 12.90
N ASN A 49 13.59 4.06 12.11
CA ASN A 49 12.63 3.02 12.47
C ASN A 49 13.40 1.73 12.77
N THR A 50 13.67 1.47 14.04
CA THR A 50 14.33 0.24 14.50
C THR A 50 13.30 -0.68 15.15
N ILE A 51 13.39 -1.97 14.89
CA ILE A 51 12.49 -2.95 15.52
C ILE A 51 12.91 -3.27 16.96
N LYS A 52 11.95 -3.22 17.90
CA LYS A 52 12.10 -3.63 19.30
C LYS A 52 10.95 -4.57 19.71
N ILE A 53 11.27 -5.84 19.94
CA ILE A 53 10.28 -6.87 20.34
C ILE A 53 10.41 -7.35 21.79
N ASN A 54 11.35 -6.80 22.54
CA ASN A 54 11.62 -7.19 23.93
C ASN A 54 10.35 -7.10 24.79
N CYS A 55 10.08 -8.16 25.55
CA CYS A 55 8.97 -8.22 26.50
C CYS A 55 7.57 -8.00 25.88
N ILE A 56 7.41 -8.20 24.56
CA ILE A 56 6.10 -8.17 23.90
C ILE A 56 5.53 -9.59 23.91
N PHE A 57 4.66 -9.90 24.87
CA PHE A 57 4.10 -11.26 25.03
C PHE A 57 2.92 -11.57 24.10
N ASN A 58 2.25 -10.54 23.56
CA ASN A 58 1.16 -10.76 22.61
C ASN A 58 1.75 -11.18 21.25
N PHE A 59 1.38 -12.39 20.82
CA PHE A 59 1.86 -13.00 19.59
C PHE A 59 1.55 -12.16 18.34
N ASN A 60 0.28 -11.79 18.14
CA ASN A 60 -0.15 -11.02 16.97
C ASN A 60 0.57 -9.68 16.89
N LYS A 61 0.66 -8.96 18.01
CA LYS A 61 1.39 -7.68 18.08
C LYS A 61 2.87 -7.84 17.76
N ARG A 62 3.49 -8.93 18.20
CA ARG A 62 4.90 -9.24 17.88
C ARG A 62 5.06 -9.54 16.39
N LYS A 63 4.15 -10.34 15.82
CA LYS A 63 4.10 -10.63 14.37
C LYS A 63 3.94 -9.35 13.56
N ASP A 64 2.96 -8.50 13.88
CA ASP A 64 2.72 -7.25 13.17
C ASP A 64 3.95 -6.32 13.15
N LEU A 65 4.71 -6.26 14.25
CA LEU A 65 5.94 -5.48 14.32
C LEU A 65 7.04 -6.05 13.43
N ILE A 66 7.18 -7.37 13.39
CA ILE A 66 8.14 -8.06 12.51
C ILE A 66 7.72 -7.91 11.04
N ASP A 67 6.43 -8.10 10.72
CA ASP A 67 5.86 -7.94 9.37
C ASP A 67 6.09 -6.52 8.84
N LYS A 68 5.85 -5.50 9.67
CA LYS A 68 6.09 -4.10 9.31
C LYS A 68 7.56 -3.81 9.08
N TRP A 69 8.42 -4.25 10.00
CA TRP A 69 9.87 -4.07 9.86
C TRP A 69 10.42 -4.76 8.61
N ASN A 70 9.99 -6.00 8.36
CA ASN A 70 10.33 -6.75 7.15
C ASN A 70 10.03 -5.92 5.89
N THR A 71 8.79 -5.42 5.79
CA THR A 71 8.35 -4.59 4.67
C THR A 71 9.22 -3.34 4.49
N GLU A 72 9.56 -2.66 5.58
CA GLU A 72 10.41 -1.46 5.54
C GLU A 72 11.83 -1.79 5.04
N ILE A 73 12.43 -2.89 5.49
CA ILE A 73 13.77 -3.29 5.04
C ILE A 73 13.76 -3.78 3.59
N SER A 74 12.77 -4.59 3.19
CA SER A 74 12.60 -5.01 1.80
C SER A 74 12.52 -3.80 0.86
N GLN A 75 11.77 -2.77 1.24
CA GLN A 75 11.68 -1.53 0.45
C GLN A 75 13.02 -0.82 0.32
N ILE A 76 13.81 -0.74 1.40
CA ILE A 76 15.15 -0.12 1.36
C ILE A 76 16.07 -0.89 0.39
N ILE A 77 16.06 -2.22 0.45
CA ILE A 77 16.87 -3.08 -0.42
C ILE A 77 16.45 -2.90 -1.88
N GLN A 78 15.15 -3.01 -2.16
CA GLN A 78 14.61 -2.93 -3.53
C GLN A 78 14.78 -1.55 -4.17
N THR A 79 14.80 -0.49 -3.37
CA THR A 79 15.01 0.88 -3.88
C THR A 79 16.49 1.22 -4.07
N ASN A 80 17.41 0.45 -3.48
CA ASN A 80 18.87 0.66 -3.58
C ASN A 80 19.60 -0.68 -3.82
N PRO A 81 19.29 -1.40 -4.93
CA PRO A 81 19.73 -2.77 -5.12
C PRO A 81 21.26 -2.91 -5.21
N GLU A 82 21.95 -1.92 -5.78
CA GLU A 82 23.41 -1.96 -5.91
C GLU A 82 24.10 -1.87 -4.54
N GLU A 83 23.58 -1.05 -3.62
CA GLU A 83 24.16 -0.83 -2.28
C GLU A 83 24.00 -2.05 -1.37
N PHE A 84 22.94 -2.83 -1.56
CA PHE A 84 22.60 -3.97 -0.71
C PHE A 84 22.75 -5.33 -1.42
N SER A 85 23.36 -5.36 -2.60
CA SER A 85 23.66 -6.58 -3.36
C SER A 85 24.60 -7.55 -2.61
N HIS A 86 25.46 -7.01 -1.74
CA HIS A 86 26.44 -7.77 -0.97
C HIS A 86 25.98 -8.04 0.46
N ALA A 87 26.21 -9.27 0.92
CA ALA A 87 25.86 -9.75 2.26
C ALA A 87 26.27 -8.81 3.40
N LYS A 88 27.51 -8.31 3.36
CA LYS A 88 28.05 -7.43 4.40
C LYS A 88 27.28 -6.11 4.55
N ALA A 89 26.91 -5.49 3.43
CA ALA A 89 26.17 -4.23 3.44
C ALA A 89 24.74 -4.45 3.96
N LEU A 90 24.12 -5.55 3.55
CA LEU A 90 22.83 -5.96 4.09
C LEU A 90 22.88 -6.22 5.59
N LEU A 91 23.84 -7.02 6.06
CA LEU A 91 23.98 -7.35 7.49
C LEU A 91 24.11 -6.08 8.33
N LEU A 92 24.90 -5.12 7.87
CA LEU A 92 25.01 -3.82 8.53
C LEU A 92 23.67 -3.07 8.59
N LEU A 93 22.88 -3.10 7.51
CA LEU A 93 21.55 -2.48 7.47
C LEU A 93 20.60 -3.12 8.49
N VAL A 94 20.45 -4.45 8.47
CA VAL A 94 19.53 -5.15 9.39
C VAL A 94 19.99 -5.06 10.84
N GLU A 95 21.30 -5.08 11.11
CA GLU A 95 21.85 -4.82 12.45
C GLU A 95 21.57 -3.39 12.93
N HIS A 96 21.70 -2.39 12.06
CA HIS A 96 21.43 -1.00 12.40
C HIS A 96 19.94 -0.72 12.57
N LYS A 97 19.09 -1.45 11.83
CA LYS A 97 17.63 -1.33 11.87
C LYS A 97 16.97 -2.24 12.90
N SER A 98 17.75 -2.93 13.73
CA SER A 98 17.25 -3.73 14.85
C SER A 98 17.89 -3.27 16.16
N VAL A 99 17.21 -3.54 17.28
CA VAL A 99 17.78 -3.26 18.60
C VAL A 99 17.63 -4.44 19.55
N VAL A 100 18.57 -4.52 20.49
CA VAL A 100 18.60 -5.49 21.58
C VAL A 100 18.47 -6.92 21.07
N VAL A 101 17.38 -7.64 21.36
CA VAL A 101 17.33 -9.10 21.17
C VAL A 101 17.45 -9.51 19.69
N ILE A 102 16.86 -8.75 18.77
CA ILE A 102 17.00 -9.05 17.32
C ILE A 102 18.41 -8.71 16.85
N GLN A 103 18.97 -7.58 17.31
CA GLN A 103 20.32 -7.17 16.94
C GLN A 103 21.37 -8.16 17.46
N ASP A 104 21.23 -8.59 18.70
CA ASP A 104 22.09 -9.58 19.34
C ASP A 104 21.98 -10.94 18.63
N PHE A 105 20.76 -11.32 18.21
CA PHE A 105 20.53 -12.51 17.40
C PHE A 105 21.22 -12.45 16.04
N ILE A 106 21.09 -11.34 15.31
CA ILE A 106 21.74 -11.17 14.00
C ILE A 106 23.26 -11.24 14.14
N LYS A 107 23.84 -10.52 15.12
CA LYS A 107 25.30 -10.51 15.37
C LYS A 107 25.84 -11.84 15.87
N GLY A 108 25.04 -12.57 16.65
CA GLY A 108 25.41 -13.86 17.22
C GLY A 108 25.25 -15.04 16.25
N THR A 109 24.62 -14.82 15.09
CA THR A 109 24.34 -15.86 14.09
C THR A 109 25.38 -15.79 12.96
N THR A 110 25.85 -16.95 12.52
CA THR A 110 26.72 -17.05 11.34
C THR A 110 25.86 -17.10 10.07
N TRP A 111 26.03 -16.13 9.19
CA TRP A 111 25.29 -16.01 7.94
C TRP A 111 26.11 -16.47 6.74
N ASN A 112 25.43 -16.94 5.68
CA ASN A 112 26.11 -17.27 4.44
C ASN A 112 26.42 -15.99 3.65
N GLU A 113 27.64 -15.49 3.77
CA GLU A 113 28.08 -14.25 3.10
C GLU A 113 28.25 -14.38 1.58
N ASP A 114 28.21 -15.61 1.04
CA ASP A 114 28.30 -15.85 -0.41
C ASP A 114 26.96 -15.62 -1.14
N LEU A 115 25.86 -15.43 -0.40
CA LEU A 115 24.54 -15.16 -0.96
C LEU A 115 24.41 -13.72 -1.47
N HIS A 116 23.58 -13.55 -2.49
CA HIS A 116 23.10 -12.22 -2.88
C HIS A 116 22.26 -11.62 -1.75
N GLY A 117 22.26 -10.29 -1.63
CA GLY A 117 21.58 -9.58 -0.56
C GLY A 117 20.11 -10.00 -0.38
N GLU A 118 19.33 -10.06 -1.47
CA GLU A 118 17.92 -10.47 -1.38
C GLU A 118 17.75 -11.88 -0.79
N ASP A 119 18.52 -12.86 -1.27
CA ASP A 119 18.48 -14.24 -0.77
C ASP A 119 18.93 -14.35 0.69
N LEU A 120 19.95 -13.57 1.07
CA LEU A 120 20.41 -13.51 2.45
C LEU A 120 19.36 -12.85 3.35
N PHE A 121 18.66 -11.82 2.87
CA PHE A 121 17.61 -11.17 3.62
C PHE A 121 16.45 -12.13 3.87
N ASP A 122 16.06 -12.92 2.87
CA ASP A 122 15.06 -13.98 3.02
C ASP A 122 15.49 -15.05 4.04
N GLN A 123 16.78 -15.39 4.10
CA GLN A 123 17.31 -16.28 5.14
C GLN A 123 17.22 -15.65 6.54
N ILE A 124 17.60 -14.38 6.67
CA ILE A 124 17.57 -13.63 7.94
C ILE A 124 16.14 -13.52 8.46
N ILE A 125 15.19 -13.17 7.59
CA ILE A 125 13.81 -13.00 8.01
C ILE A 125 13.22 -14.34 8.45
N ASN A 126 13.45 -15.43 7.71
CA ASN A 126 13.01 -16.77 8.11
C ASN A 126 13.55 -17.14 9.50
N ALA A 127 14.82 -16.87 9.76
CA ALA A 127 15.43 -17.14 11.05
C ALA A 127 14.80 -16.30 12.19
N ILE A 128 14.47 -15.03 11.94
CA ILE A 128 13.77 -14.16 12.89
C ILE A 128 12.36 -14.69 13.20
N TYR A 129 11.57 -15.08 12.20
CA TYR A 129 10.24 -15.65 12.43
C TYR A 129 10.32 -16.97 13.20
N MET A 130 11.25 -17.85 12.84
CA MET A 130 11.46 -19.10 13.56
C MET A 130 11.85 -18.86 15.02
N MET A 131 12.81 -17.97 15.27
CA MET A 131 13.32 -17.73 16.62
C MET A 131 12.32 -17.02 17.53
N PHE A 132 11.57 -16.03 17.01
CA PHE A 132 10.75 -15.14 17.83
C PHE A 132 9.25 -15.41 17.77
N LEU A 133 8.79 -16.15 16.75
CA LEU A 133 7.39 -16.52 16.55
C LEU A 133 7.20 -18.05 16.46
N VAL A 134 8.26 -18.85 16.29
CA VAL A 134 8.16 -20.30 16.03
C VAL A 134 7.29 -20.56 14.79
N LEU A 135 7.41 -19.68 13.80
CA LEU A 135 6.74 -19.78 12.51
C LEU A 135 7.80 -19.99 11.43
N ASP A 136 7.55 -20.94 10.54
CA ASP A 136 8.32 -21.04 9.32
C ASP A 136 7.71 -20.05 8.33
N PHE A 137 8.32 -18.86 8.24
CA PHE A 137 7.76 -17.76 7.47
C PHE A 137 7.44 -18.13 6.03
N MET A 138 8.24 -18.98 5.37
CA MET A 138 7.95 -19.35 3.99
C MET A 138 6.73 -20.28 3.89
N THR A 139 6.66 -21.31 4.73
CA THR A 139 5.56 -22.29 4.65
C THR A 139 4.26 -21.78 5.29
N ASP A 140 4.35 -21.03 6.40
CA ASP A 140 3.19 -20.47 7.09
C ASP A 140 2.60 -19.29 6.33
N LYS A 141 3.40 -18.46 5.65
CA LYS A 141 2.91 -17.37 4.79
C LYS A 141 2.13 -17.91 3.60
N ASP A 142 2.62 -18.98 2.96
CA ASP A 142 1.92 -19.61 1.86
C ASP A 142 0.61 -20.25 2.34
N GLN A 143 0.61 -20.90 3.50
CA GLN A 143 -0.60 -21.50 4.07
C GLN A 143 -1.62 -20.43 4.52
N GLU A 144 -1.17 -19.34 5.14
CA GLU A 144 -2.02 -18.22 5.56
C GLU A 144 -2.57 -17.47 4.34
N SER A 145 -1.74 -17.23 3.32
CA SER A 145 -2.15 -16.66 2.04
C SER A 145 -3.21 -17.54 1.36
N GLN A 146 -3.01 -18.85 1.29
CA GLN A 146 -4.01 -19.78 0.76
C GLN A 146 -5.32 -19.75 1.55
N LYS A 147 -5.26 -19.71 2.89
CA LYS A 147 -6.47 -19.57 3.73
C LYS A 147 -7.21 -18.26 3.46
N LEU A 148 -6.48 -17.16 3.25
CA LEU A 148 -7.07 -15.86 2.90
C LEU A 148 -7.70 -15.87 1.51
N LEU A 149 -7.06 -16.49 0.53
CA LEU A 149 -7.58 -16.68 -0.83
C LEU A 149 -8.86 -17.51 -0.82
N GLU A 150 -8.85 -18.66 -0.14
CA GLU A 150 -10.04 -19.51 -0.01
C GLU A 150 -11.18 -18.79 0.71
N LYS A 151 -10.88 -18.04 1.77
CA LYS A 151 -11.87 -17.21 2.46
C LYS A 151 -12.44 -16.13 1.54
N ALA A 152 -11.62 -15.49 0.72
CA ALA A 152 -12.07 -14.51 -0.26
C ALA A 152 -12.99 -15.16 -1.32
N ARG A 153 -12.62 -16.31 -1.89
CA ARG A 153 -13.47 -17.09 -2.80
C ARG A 153 -14.82 -17.45 -2.15
N GLN A 154 -14.80 -17.93 -0.92
CA GLN A 154 -16.01 -18.26 -0.17
C GLN A 154 -16.90 -17.03 0.07
N ASN A 155 -16.30 -15.89 0.43
CA ASN A 155 -17.02 -14.64 0.61
C ASN A 155 -17.72 -14.20 -0.68
N LEU A 156 -17.01 -14.20 -1.81
CA LEU A 156 -17.58 -13.86 -3.12
C LEU A 156 -18.70 -14.83 -3.53
N ALA A 157 -18.50 -16.14 -3.30
CA ALA A 157 -19.50 -17.17 -3.58
C ALA A 157 -20.78 -16.98 -2.76
N LYS A 158 -20.65 -16.68 -1.47
CA LYS A 158 -21.78 -16.52 -0.53
C LYS A 158 -22.43 -15.13 -0.58
N ALA A 159 -21.74 -14.12 -1.11
CA ALA A 159 -22.27 -12.76 -1.19
C ALA A 159 -23.54 -12.72 -2.06
N GLN A 160 -24.58 -12.05 -1.58
CA GLN A 160 -25.82 -11.84 -2.31
C GLN A 160 -26.33 -10.43 -2.00
N LEU A 161 -26.74 -9.71 -3.04
CA LEU A 161 -27.38 -8.41 -2.90
C LEU A 161 -28.89 -8.63 -2.77
N CYS A 162 -29.44 -8.35 -1.59
CA CYS A 162 -30.87 -8.50 -1.32
C CYS A 162 -31.66 -7.20 -1.53
N ASP A 163 -31.02 -6.06 -1.28
CA ASP A 163 -31.59 -4.72 -1.45
C ASP A 163 -30.71 -3.93 -2.41
N ILE A 164 -31.28 -3.48 -3.53
CA ILE A 164 -30.57 -2.71 -4.55
C ILE A 164 -30.03 -1.38 -4.01
N CYS A 165 -30.61 -0.84 -2.94
CA CYS A 165 -30.12 0.38 -2.30
C CYS A 165 -28.73 0.20 -1.67
N LEU A 166 -28.32 -1.04 -1.42
CA LEU A 166 -27.01 -1.41 -0.88
C LEU A 166 -26.00 -1.80 -1.96
N LEU A 167 -26.27 -1.44 -3.23
CA LEU A 167 -25.39 -1.79 -4.35
C LEU A 167 -23.96 -1.31 -4.11
N ASP A 168 -23.75 -0.09 -3.62
CA ASP A 168 -22.41 0.47 -3.41
C ASP A 168 -21.63 -0.29 -2.31
N ASP A 169 -22.29 -0.59 -1.19
CA ASP A 169 -21.70 -1.38 -0.10
C ASP A 169 -21.37 -2.79 -0.56
N PHE A 170 -22.25 -3.38 -1.36
CA PHE A 170 -22.04 -4.69 -1.96
C PHE A 170 -20.88 -4.69 -2.96
N THR A 171 -20.79 -3.69 -3.83
CA THR A 171 -19.66 -3.53 -4.76
C THR A 171 -18.36 -3.39 -3.98
N CYS A 172 -18.31 -2.55 -2.95
CA CYS A 172 -17.12 -2.36 -2.11
C CYS A 172 -16.69 -3.68 -1.43
N PHE A 173 -17.66 -4.43 -0.88
CA PHE A 173 -17.38 -5.75 -0.31
C PHE A 173 -16.84 -6.72 -1.35
N TYR A 174 -17.44 -6.74 -2.54
CA TYR A 174 -17.04 -7.62 -3.64
C TYR A 174 -15.62 -7.29 -4.11
N GLU A 175 -15.33 -6.01 -4.32
CA GLU A 175 -14.03 -5.49 -4.73
C GLU A 175 -12.92 -5.87 -3.75
N THR A 176 -13.17 -5.67 -2.44
CA THR A 176 -12.25 -6.00 -1.36
C THR A 176 -11.85 -7.47 -1.34
N ASN A 177 -12.76 -8.37 -1.72
CA ASN A 177 -12.46 -9.81 -1.78
C ASN A 177 -11.92 -10.22 -3.16
N LEU A 178 -12.36 -9.59 -4.25
CA LEU A 178 -11.89 -9.86 -5.61
C LEU A 178 -10.40 -9.55 -5.75
N TYR A 179 -9.94 -8.40 -5.25
CA TYR A 179 -8.54 -7.97 -5.38
C TYR A 179 -7.54 -8.73 -4.49
N LYS A 180 -8.04 -9.68 -3.69
CA LYS A 180 -7.17 -10.67 -3.04
C LYS A 180 -6.81 -11.81 -3.98
N LEU A 181 -7.60 -12.05 -5.03
CA LEU A 181 -7.42 -13.15 -5.97
C LEU A 181 -6.46 -12.81 -7.10
N SER A 182 -6.08 -13.83 -7.88
CA SER A 182 -5.28 -13.62 -9.08
C SER A 182 -6.12 -12.98 -10.20
N SER A 183 -5.51 -12.10 -11.00
CA SER A 183 -6.20 -11.40 -12.09
C SER A 183 -6.82 -12.36 -13.12
N GLY A 184 -6.24 -13.56 -13.29
CA GLY A 184 -6.78 -14.63 -14.12
C GLY A 184 -8.17 -15.12 -13.69
N GLU A 185 -8.52 -14.98 -12.41
CA GLU A 185 -9.83 -15.37 -11.88
C GLU A 185 -10.87 -14.23 -11.97
N PHE A 186 -10.45 -12.99 -12.26
CA PHE A 186 -11.36 -11.84 -12.13
C PHE A 186 -12.56 -11.94 -13.07
N HIS A 187 -12.35 -12.49 -14.27
CA HIS A 187 -13.39 -12.58 -15.27
C HIS A 187 -14.62 -13.37 -14.79
N SER A 188 -14.39 -14.57 -14.23
CA SER A 188 -15.47 -15.44 -13.75
C SER A 188 -16.18 -14.84 -12.54
N TRP A 189 -15.44 -14.18 -11.65
CA TRP A 189 -16.02 -13.48 -10.51
C TRP A 189 -16.79 -12.22 -10.90
N ILE A 190 -16.36 -11.48 -11.92
CA ILE A 190 -17.15 -10.33 -12.42
C ILE A 190 -18.44 -10.81 -13.08
N ASP A 191 -18.41 -11.90 -13.85
CA ASP A 191 -19.62 -12.51 -14.40
C ASP A 191 -20.59 -12.98 -13.29
N ALA A 192 -20.06 -13.52 -12.19
CA ALA A 192 -20.84 -13.91 -11.02
C ALA A 192 -21.38 -12.70 -10.25
N TYR A 193 -20.61 -11.62 -10.14
CA TYR A 193 -21.05 -10.34 -9.56
C TYR A 193 -22.28 -9.79 -10.27
N LEU A 194 -22.24 -9.71 -11.61
CA LEU A 194 -23.38 -9.23 -12.40
C LEU A 194 -24.63 -10.10 -12.19
N MET A 195 -24.45 -11.41 -12.07
CA MET A 195 -25.54 -12.36 -11.79
C MET A 195 -26.11 -12.26 -10.37
N LYS A 196 -25.37 -11.67 -9.43
CA LYS A 196 -25.80 -11.47 -8.03
C LYS A 196 -26.61 -10.18 -7.82
N ILE A 197 -26.75 -9.35 -8.86
CA ILE A 197 -27.49 -8.08 -8.80
C ILE A 197 -28.94 -8.32 -9.21
N PRO A 198 -29.94 -8.12 -8.32
CA PRO A 198 -31.34 -8.34 -8.65
C PRO A 198 -31.83 -7.43 -9.78
N ILE A 199 -32.73 -7.95 -10.61
CA ILE A 199 -33.51 -7.24 -11.65
C ILE A 199 -32.68 -6.72 -12.83
N PHE A 200 -31.55 -6.05 -12.58
CA PHE A 200 -30.71 -5.41 -13.60
C PHE A 200 -29.49 -6.23 -13.98
N GLY A 201 -29.11 -7.23 -13.18
CA GLY A 201 -27.89 -8.02 -13.36
C GLY A 201 -27.80 -8.75 -14.70
N GLU A 202 -28.90 -9.34 -15.17
CA GLU A 202 -28.93 -10.06 -16.45
C GLU A 202 -28.72 -9.14 -17.65
N LYS A 203 -29.43 -7.99 -17.68
CA LYS A 203 -29.25 -6.95 -18.70
C LYS A 203 -27.84 -6.36 -18.68
N ALA A 204 -27.31 -6.12 -17.48
CA ALA A 204 -25.94 -5.64 -17.30
C ALA A 204 -24.92 -6.66 -17.80
N LYS A 205 -25.15 -7.97 -17.61
CA LYS A 205 -24.27 -9.03 -18.14
C LYS A 205 -24.30 -9.11 -19.66
N GLU A 206 -25.47 -8.99 -20.29
CA GLU A 206 -25.56 -8.94 -21.75
C GLU A 206 -24.78 -7.75 -22.31
N ARG A 207 -24.93 -6.57 -21.70
CA ARG A 207 -24.18 -5.37 -22.10
C ARG A 207 -22.68 -5.53 -21.86
N TRP A 208 -22.29 -6.05 -20.71
CA TRP A 208 -20.90 -6.41 -20.40
C TRP A 208 -20.29 -7.35 -21.44
N ASN A 209 -20.99 -8.42 -21.82
CA ASN A 209 -20.49 -9.37 -22.80
C ASN A 209 -20.30 -8.77 -24.19
N ARG A 210 -21.07 -7.72 -24.55
CA ARG A 210 -20.92 -7.01 -25.82
C ARG A 210 -19.82 -5.95 -25.79
N GLU A 211 -19.64 -5.27 -24.66
CA GLU A 211 -18.77 -4.09 -24.57
C GLU A 211 -17.39 -4.38 -23.95
N LYS A 212 -17.23 -5.50 -23.24
CA LYS A 212 -15.96 -5.86 -22.61
C LYS A 212 -14.88 -6.12 -23.66
N ASN A 213 -13.67 -5.66 -23.37
CA ASN A 213 -12.48 -5.91 -24.17
C ASN A 213 -11.34 -6.38 -23.26
N HIS A 214 -10.16 -6.58 -23.85
CA HIS A 214 -9.01 -7.12 -23.12
C HIS A 214 -8.55 -6.26 -21.92
N LEU A 215 -8.82 -4.95 -21.92
CA LEU A 215 -8.48 -4.06 -20.82
C LEU A 215 -9.56 -4.04 -19.74
N THR A 216 -10.83 -4.14 -20.16
CA THR A 216 -11.95 -3.96 -19.24
C THR A 216 -12.49 -5.26 -18.67
N MET A 217 -12.16 -6.42 -19.24
CA MET A 217 -12.69 -7.73 -18.81
C MET A 217 -12.28 -8.16 -17.40
N HIS A 218 -11.27 -7.52 -16.81
CA HIS A 218 -10.84 -7.72 -15.42
C HIS A 218 -11.25 -6.54 -14.50
N SER A 219 -12.03 -5.58 -15.02
CA SER A 219 -12.41 -4.36 -14.29
C SER A 219 -13.81 -4.49 -13.69
N LEU A 220 -13.88 -4.69 -12.37
CA LEU A 220 -15.15 -4.58 -11.62
C LEU A 220 -15.75 -3.17 -11.71
N GLY A 221 -14.91 -2.13 -11.83
CA GLY A 221 -15.35 -0.76 -12.05
C GLY A 221 -16.13 -0.59 -13.37
N PHE A 222 -15.66 -1.22 -14.46
CA PHE A 222 -16.40 -1.21 -15.72
C PHE A 222 -17.74 -1.94 -15.60
N ALA A 223 -17.78 -3.09 -14.92
CA ALA A 223 -19.01 -3.84 -14.68
C ALA A 223 -20.02 -3.03 -13.85
N THR A 224 -19.53 -2.34 -12.81
CA THR A 224 -20.36 -1.49 -11.94
C THR A 224 -20.91 -0.28 -12.67
N LYS A 225 -20.11 0.34 -13.55
CA LYS A 225 -20.59 1.44 -14.42
C LYS A 225 -21.79 0.98 -15.26
N ILE A 226 -21.71 -0.21 -15.87
CA ILE A 226 -22.80 -0.78 -16.67
C ILE A 226 -24.07 -1.00 -15.86
N VAL A 227 -23.96 -1.41 -14.59
CA VAL A 227 -25.12 -1.63 -13.72
C VAL A 227 -25.83 -0.32 -13.35
N LYS A 228 -25.08 0.77 -13.21
CA LYS A 228 -25.60 2.08 -12.77
C LYS A 228 -26.20 2.92 -13.89
N GLU A 229 -25.92 2.59 -15.14
CA GLU A 229 -26.44 3.25 -16.35
C GLU A 229 -27.74 2.61 -16.85
#